data_AF-A0A3B8LHW4-F1
#
_entry.id   AF-A0A3B8LHW4-F1
#
_cell.length_a   1.000
_cell.length_b   1.000
_cell.length_c   1.000
_cell.angle_alpha   90.00
_cell.angle_beta   90.00
_cell.angle_gamma   90.00
#
_symmetry.space_group_name_H-M   'P 1'
#
loop_
_entity.id
_entity.type
_entity.pdbx_description
1 polymer ?
#
loop_
_entity_poly.entity_id
_entity_poly.type
_entity_poly.pdbx_seq_one_letter_code
_entity_poly.pdbx_strand_id
1 'polypeptide(L)'
;MRIFLLTCLLGVTGLIACEFYTAEQCNQSVECKREGLCGLLDGRCAATSDEHCLQSRFCINNGECKADSGKCIVSSPENCRNSQQCKENGLCVYQSGNCVLITKSYCRIQEACKVNGLCGIDTKRFECVATSLEDCEGSEACQKEQKCQAENGQCVILDSVCKTGESCKKEGLCSRRENTCYAAKNEDCQSSEACKNENRCTASGGKCTKYIPPEPSEANGEQTSTETSSEQITEGGQEQLPEEVPEQDGGAGFED
;
A
#
# COMPACT_ATOMS: atom_id res chain seq x y z
N MET A 1 -0.59 -33.20 -18.63
CA MET A 1 -1.77 -34.01 -18.26
C MET A 1 -1.28 -35.38 -17.80
N ARG A 2 -0.95 -35.53 -16.51
CA ARG A 2 -0.53 -36.83 -15.95
C ARG A 2 -1.78 -37.57 -15.51
N ILE A 3 -2.13 -38.59 -16.28
CA ILE A 3 -3.19 -39.55 -15.99
C ILE A 3 -2.71 -40.34 -14.77
N PHE A 4 -3.27 -40.09 -13.58
CA PHE A 4 -3.11 -41.02 -12.46
C PHE A 4 -3.91 -42.27 -12.81
N LEU A 5 -3.14 -43.32 -13.15
CA LEU A 5 -3.61 -44.65 -13.49
C LEU A 5 -4.38 -45.25 -12.30
N LEU A 6 -5.64 -45.55 -12.57
CA LEU A 6 -6.53 -46.39 -11.80
C LEU A 6 -5.98 -47.84 -11.83
N THR A 7 -5.12 -48.22 -10.89
CA THR A 7 -4.65 -49.61 -10.80
C THR A 7 -5.71 -50.47 -10.11
N CYS A 8 -6.72 -50.91 -10.86
CA CYS A 8 -7.59 -52.01 -10.46
C CYS A 8 -6.81 -53.33 -10.58
N LEU A 9 -6.29 -53.84 -9.46
CA LEU A 9 -5.73 -55.19 -9.39
C LEU A 9 -6.85 -56.21 -9.60
N LEU A 10 -6.74 -56.99 -10.69
CA LEU A 10 -7.65 -58.07 -11.06
C LEU A 10 -7.52 -59.23 -10.06
N GLY A 11 -8.22 -59.14 -8.93
CA GLY A 11 -8.44 -60.26 -8.00
C GLY A 11 -9.58 -61.16 -8.50
N VAL A 12 -9.29 -62.44 -8.69
CA VAL A 12 -10.14 -63.45 -9.38
C VAL A 12 -11.32 -63.95 -8.52
N THR A 13 -11.84 -63.16 -7.59
CA THR A 13 -13.06 -63.49 -6.84
C THR A 13 -13.89 -62.21 -6.68
N GLY A 14 -15.03 -62.17 -7.36
CA GLY A 14 -15.85 -60.98 -7.56
C GLY A 14 -16.25 -60.24 -6.29
N LEU A 15 -15.56 -59.13 -6.04
CA LEU A 15 -16.03 -57.93 -5.36
C LEU A 15 -15.06 -56.82 -5.76
N ILE A 16 -15.42 -56.04 -6.78
CA ILE A 16 -14.71 -54.80 -7.12
C ILE A 16 -15.04 -53.82 -5.99
N ALA A 17 -14.22 -53.80 -4.94
CA ALA A 17 -14.27 -52.75 -3.95
C ALA A 17 -13.68 -51.48 -4.60
N CYS A 18 -14.54 -50.60 -5.11
CA CYS A 18 -14.14 -49.21 -5.28
C CYS A 18 -13.75 -48.70 -3.89
N GLU A 19 -12.50 -48.29 -3.70
CA GLU A 19 -12.11 -47.58 -2.49
C GLU A 19 -12.86 -46.25 -2.45
N PHE A 20 -13.92 -46.20 -1.63
CA PHE A 20 -14.67 -44.98 -1.38
C PHE A 20 -13.88 -44.12 -0.38
N TYR A 21 -13.78 -42.82 -0.64
CA TYR A 21 -13.23 -41.89 0.33
C TYR A 21 -14.12 -41.87 1.58
N THR A 22 -13.48 -41.80 2.75
CA THR A 22 -14.12 -41.47 4.02
C THR A 22 -13.98 -39.98 4.31
N ALA A 23 -14.84 -39.44 5.18
CA ALA A 23 -14.74 -38.05 5.61
C ALA A 23 -13.37 -37.73 6.23
N GLU A 24 -12.82 -38.68 7.01
CA GLU A 24 -11.50 -38.52 7.63
C GLU A 24 -10.38 -38.44 6.57
N GLN A 25 -10.44 -39.30 5.54
CA GLN A 25 -9.48 -39.24 4.43
C GLN A 25 -9.55 -37.92 3.67
N CYS A 26 -10.75 -37.35 3.47
CA CYS A 26 -10.88 -36.04 2.84
C CYS A 26 -10.28 -34.93 3.72
N ASN A 27 -10.58 -34.93 5.02
CA ASN A 27 -10.08 -33.92 5.94
C ASN A 27 -8.55 -33.96 6.10
N GLN A 28 -7.92 -35.13 6.01
CA GLN A 28 -6.46 -35.28 6.10
C GLN A 28 -5.74 -35.12 4.75
N SER A 29 -6.48 -34.98 3.64
CA SER A 29 -5.92 -34.97 2.29
C SER A 29 -5.09 -33.71 1.98
N VAL A 30 -4.26 -33.81 0.95
CA VAL A 30 -3.53 -32.65 0.41
C VAL A 30 -4.51 -31.67 -0.23
N GLU A 31 -5.55 -32.19 -0.87
CA GLU A 31 -6.63 -31.45 -1.52
C GLU A 31 -7.41 -30.61 -0.52
N CYS A 32 -7.65 -31.09 0.71
CA CYS A 32 -8.24 -30.28 1.78
C CYS A 32 -7.38 -29.05 2.10
N LYS A 33 -6.08 -29.24 2.37
CA LYS A 33 -5.17 -28.12 2.71
C LYS A 33 -4.94 -27.16 1.54
N ARG A 34 -4.88 -27.68 0.31
CA ARG A 34 -4.57 -26.88 -0.88
C ARG A 34 -5.81 -26.18 -1.43
N GLU A 35 -6.90 -26.92 -1.60
CA GLU A 35 -8.08 -26.54 -2.38
C GLU A 35 -9.37 -26.45 -1.55
N GLY A 36 -9.32 -26.76 -0.24
CA GLY A 36 -10.49 -26.72 0.63
C GLY A 36 -11.47 -27.88 0.42
N LEU A 37 -11.04 -28.98 -0.22
CA LEU A 37 -11.88 -30.15 -0.46
C LEU A 37 -11.92 -31.10 0.75
N CYS A 38 -12.32 -30.60 1.92
CA CYS A 38 -12.22 -31.33 3.19
C CYS A 38 -13.44 -32.22 3.52
N GLY A 39 -14.57 -32.04 2.82
CA GLY A 39 -15.81 -32.77 3.08
C GLY A 39 -16.01 -33.96 2.14
N LEU A 40 -16.74 -34.98 2.58
CA LEU A 40 -17.16 -36.09 1.73
C LEU A 40 -18.52 -35.79 1.09
N LEU A 41 -18.59 -35.76 -0.24
CA LEU A 41 -19.81 -35.59 -1.02
C LEU A 41 -19.82 -36.61 -2.17
N ASP A 42 -20.87 -37.42 -2.25
CA ASP A 42 -21.06 -38.44 -3.29
C ASP A 42 -19.84 -39.36 -3.50
N GLY A 43 -19.21 -39.76 -2.39
CA GLY A 43 -18.04 -40.64 -2.40
C GLY A 43 -16.72 -39.97 -2.83
N ARG A 44 -16.69 -38.63 -2.90
CA ARG A 44 -15.52 -37.84 -3.30
C ARG A 44 -15.26 -36.70 -2.32
N CYS A 45 -14.04 -36.21 -2.29
CA CYS A 45 -13.69 -35.04 -1.50
C CYS A 45 -14.15 -33.75 -2.20
N ALA A 46 -14.79 -32.86 -1.46
CA ALA A 46 -15.44 -31.65 -1.95
C ALA A 46 -15.44 -30.53 -0.89
N ALA A 47 -15.54 -29.28 -1.35
CA ALA A 47 -15.81 -28.14 -0.48
C ALA A 47 -17.29 -28.11 -0.11
N THR A 48 -17.63 -28.66 1.06
CA THR A 48 -19.02 -28.72 1.56
C THR A 48 -19.36 -27.58 2.53
N SER A 49 -18.40 -26.71 2.86
CA SER A 49 -18.61 -25.53 3.71
C SER A 49 -17.58 -24.45 3.39
N ASP A 50 -17.93 -23.18 3.63
CA ASP A 50 -17.01 -22.05 3.49
C ASP A 50 -15.78 -22.18 4.40
N GLU A 51 -15.94 -22.80 5.58
CA GLU A 51 -14.84 -23.04 6.51
C GLU A 51 -13.72 -23.88 5.87
N HIS A 52 -14.08 -24.89 5.06
CA HIS A 52 -13.07 -25.67 4.34
C HIS A 52 -12.28 -24.79 3.35
N CYS A 53 -12.95 -23.85 2.69
CA CYS A 53 -12.32 -22.95 1.74
C CYS A 53 -11.44 -21.90 2.42
N LEU A 54 -11.92 -21.29 3.50
CA LEU A 54 -11.23 -20.22 4.23
C LEU A 54 -9.85 -20.66 4.75
N GLN A 55 -9.70 -21.93 5.09
CA GLN A 55 -8.44 -22.50 5.57
C GLN A 55 -7.50 -22.97 4.44
N SER A 56 -7.97 -22.96 3.20
CA SER A 56 -7.22 -23.48 2.05
C SER A 56 -6.16 -22.50 1.53
N ARG A 57 -5.10 -23.04 0.93
CA ARG A 57 -4.11 -22.21 0.21
C ARG A 57 -4.73 -21.46 -0.97
N PHE A 58 -5.75 -22.02 -1.63
CA PHE A 58 -6.44 -21.36 -2.73
C PHE A 58 -7.19 -20.11 -2.28
N CYS A 59 -7.79 -20.09 -1.08
CA CYS A 59 -8.33 -18.86 -0.50
C CYS A 59 -7.24 -17.81 -0.26
N ILE A 60 -6.13 -18.19 0.40
CA ILE A 60 -5.03 -17.27 0.73
C ILE A 60 -4.39 -16.70 -0.54
N ASN A 61 -4.12 -17.55 -1.52
CA ASN A 61 -3.34 -17.18 -2.69
C ASN A 61 -4.20 -16.54 -3.77
N ASN A 62 -5.36 -17.13 -4.07
CA ASN A 62 -6.19 -16.78 -5.22
C ASN A 62 -7.51 -16.09 -4.84
N GLY A 63 -7.87 -16.05 -3.55
CA GLY A 63 -9.18 -15.54 -3.10
C GLY A 63 -10.33 -16.54 -3.25
N GLU A 64 -10.06 -17.82 -3.50
CA GLU A 64 -11.10 -18.85 -3.60
C GLU A 64 -11.59 -19.28 -2.20
N CYS A 65 -12.40 -18.44 -1.57
CA CYS A 65 -12.71 -18.53 -0.14
C CYS A 65 -14.13 -19.00 0.18
N LYS A 66 -14.98 -19.24 -0.82
CA LYS A 66 -16.38 -19.63 -0.62
C LYS A 66 -16.66 -20.99 -1.24
N ALA A 67 -17.36 -21.87 -0.54
CA ALA A 67 -17.82 -23.13 -1.09
C ALA A 67 -19.03 -22.92 -2.01
N ASP A 68 -18.92 -23.43 -3.24
CA ASP A 68 -20.00 -23.50 -4.19
C ASP A 68 -19.86 -24.76 -5.03
N SER A 69 -20.95 -25.52 -5.15
CA SER A 69 -21.01 -26.70 -6.03
C SER A 69 -19.86 -27.70 -5.81
N GLY A 70 -19.44 -27.89 -4.54
CA GLY A 70 -18.37 -28.79 -4.15
C GLY A 70 -16.95 -28.28 -4.38
N LYS A 71 -16.77 -27.01 -4.76
CA LYS A 71 -15.47 -26.36 -4.97
C LYS A 71 -15.34 -25.06 -4.20
N CYS A 72 -14.13 -24.58 -4.02
CA CYS A 72 -13.88 -23.23 -3.55
C CYS A 72 -13.87 -22.26 -4.74
N ILE A 73 -14.51 -21.11 -4.57
CA ILE A 73 -14.65 -20.07 -5.61
C ILE A 73 -14.34 -18.69 -5.04
N VAL A 74 -13.98 -17.76 -5.92
CA VAL A 74 -13.95 -16.33 -5.60
C VAL A 74 -15.38 -15.82 -5.60
N SER A 75 -15.80 -15.13 -4.55
CA SER A 75 -17.19 -14.70 -4.40
C SER A 75 -17.38 -13.21 -4.16
N SER A 76 -16.30 -12.47 -3.90
CA SER A 76 -16.37 -11.03 -3.65
C SER A 76 -15.08 -10.28 -4.05
N PRO A 77 -15.16 -8.95 -4.24
CA PRO A 77 -13.98 -8.10 -4.43
C PRO A 77 -12.96 -8.18 -3.28
N GLU A 78 -13.41 -8.37 -2.04
CA GLU A 78 -12.55 -8.50 -0.86
C GLU A 78 -11.69 -9.76 -0.96
N ASN A 79 -12.21 -10.85 -1.52
CA ASN A 79 -11.42 -12.06 -1.75
C ASN A 79 -10.21 -11.77 -2.64
N CYS A 80 -10.40 -11.05 -3.75
CA CYS A 80 -9.30 -10.69 -4.64
C CYS A 80 -8.33 -9.73 -3.96
N ARG A 81 -8.83 -8.67 -3.33
CA ARG A 81 -8.00 -7.66 -2.66
C ARG A 81 -7.13 -8.23 -1.54
N ASN A 82 -7.62 -9.24 -0.82
CA ASN A 82 -6.90 -9.85 0.29
C ASN A 82 -5.94 -10.97 -0.15
N SER A 83 -6.05 -11.42 -1.41
CA SER A 83 -5.24 -12.52 -1.94
C SER A 83 -3.75 -12.15 -2.09
N GLN A 84 -2.88 -13.15 -2.00
CA GLN A 84 -1.46 -12.97 -2.29
C GLN A 84 -1.23 -12.54 -3.76
N GLN A 85 -2.03 -13.08 -4.68
CA GLN A 85 -1.97 -12.73 -6.11
C GLN A 85 -2.25 -11.24 -6.39
N CYS A 86 -3.10 -10.58 -5.59
CA CYS A 86 -3.26 -9.14 -5.68
C CYS A 86 -1.97 -8.40 -5.29
N LYS A 87 -1.32 -8.80 -4.19
CA LYS A 87 -0.09 -8.15 -3.68
C LYS A 87 1.11 -8.34 -4.60
N GLU A 88 1.22 -9.52 -5.20
CA GLU A 88 2.40 -9.91 -5.99
C GLU A 88 2.23 -9.61 -7.48
N ASN A 89 1.01 -9.81 -8.01
CA ASN A 89 0.75 -9.82 -9.45
C ASN A 89 -0.36 -8.86 -9.87
N GLY A 90 -0.97 -8.11 -8.95
CA GLY A 90 -2.02 -7.15 -9.26
C GLY A 90 -3.37 -7.75 -9.64
N LEU A 91 -3.62 -9.04 -9.34
CA LEU A 91 -4.92 -9.70 -9.53
C LEU A 91 -5.93 -9.27 -8.45
N CYS A 92 -6.25 -7.99 -8.41
CA CYS A 92 -7.01 -7.36 -7.33
C CYS A 92 -8.51 -7.16 -7.65
N VAL A 93 -8.92 -7.37 -8.90
CA VAL A 93 -10.29 -7.04 -9.35
C VAL A 93 -11.13 -8.32 -9.44
N TYR A 94 -12.28 -8.33 -8.78
CA TYR A 94 -13.25 -9.41 -8.94
C TYR A 94 -14.06 -9.24 -10.22
N GLN A 95 -14.00 -10.23 -11.10
CA GLN A 95 -14.76 -10.27 -12.34
C GLN A 95 -15.22 -11.70 -12.63
N SER A 96 -16.54 -11.90 -12.63
CA SER A 96 -17.17 -13.17 -13.03
C SER A 96 -16.57 -14.41 -12.35
N GLY A 97 -16.45 -14.39 -11.02
CA GLY A 97 -15.93 -15.52 -10.25
C GLY A 97 -14.39 -15.65 -10.24
N ASN A 98 -13.66 -14.66 -10.77
CA ASN A 98 -12.20 -14.70 -10.88
C ASN A 98 -11.56 -13.41 -10.39
N CYS A 99 -10.30 -13.50 -9.97
CA CYS A 99 -9.45 -12.34 -9.74
C CYS A 99 -8.64 -12.01 -11.00
N VAL A 100 -8.83 -10.79 -11.50
CA VAL A 100 -8.19 -10.30 -12.72
C VAL A 100 -7.32 -9.09 -12.42
N LEU A 101 -6.42 -8.78 -13.36
CA LEU A 101 -5.49 -7.68 -13.24
C LEU A 101 -6.23 -6.35 -13.06
N ILE A 102 -5.76 -5.53 -12.11
CA ILE A 102 -6.14 -4.13 -12.08
C ILE A 102 -5.59 -3.42 -13.32
N THR A 103 -6.41 -2.57 -13.93
CA THR A 103 -6.08 -1.85 -15.17
C THR A 103 -6.47 -0.38 -15.04
N LYS A 104 -5.90 0.46 -15.90
CA LYS A 104 -6.33 1.87 -15.99
C LYS A 104 -7.83 1.99 -16.31
N SER A 105 -8.38 1.12 -17.16
CA SER A 105 -9.82 1.08 -17.45
C SER A 105 -10.66 0.75 -16.22
N TYR A 106 -10.19 -0.14 -15.34
CA TYR A 106 -10.86 -0.39 -14.07
C TYR A 106 -10.90 0.88 -13.22
N CYS A 107 -9.78 1.58 -13.07
CA CYS A 107 -9.72 2.81 -12.27
C CYS A 107 -10.64 3.91 -12.80
N ARG A 108 -10.72 4.06 -14.12
CA ARG A 108 -11.57 5.08 -14.79
C ARG A 108 -13.07 4.94 -14.53
N ILE A 109 -13.57 3.74 -14.26
CA ILE A 109 -14.99 3.51 -13.98
C ILE A 109 -15.32 3.52 -12.48
N GLN A 110 -14.33 3.70 -11.61
CA GLN A 110 -14.56 3.77 -10.17
C GLN A 110 -15.10 5.15 -9.77
N GLU A 111 -15.93 5.18 -8.73
CA GLU A 111 -16.38 6.45 -8.14
C GLU A 111 -15.20 7.30 -7.66
N ALA A 112 -14.11 6.65 -7.20
CA ALA A 112 -12.89 7.35 -6.79
C ALA A 112 -12.23 8.15 -7.93
N CYS A 113 -12.35 7.71 -9.18
CA CYS A 113 -11.90 8.49 -10.33
C CYS A 113 -12.76 9.74 -10.52
N LYS A 114 -14.09 9.59 -10.51
CA LYS A 114 -15.03 10.72 -10.65
C LYS A 114 -14.91 11.75 -9.51
N VAL A 115 -14.82 11.29 -8.27
CA VAL A 115 -14.83 12.17 -7.10
C VAL A 115 -13.44 12.76 -6.83
N ASN A 116 -12.40 11.92 -6.82
CA ASN A 116 -11.06 12.28 -6.34
C ASN A 116 -10.00 12.33 -7.44
N GLY A 117 -10.35 12.04 -8.71
CA GLY A 117 -9.39 12.01 -9.82
C GLY A 117 -8.44 10.81 -9.79
N LEU A 118 -8.77 9.74 -9.06
CA LEU A 118 -7.93 8.53 -8.99
C LEU A 118 -8.15 7.60 -10.19
N CYS A 119 -7.89 8.12 -11.40
CA CYS A 119 -8.22 7.46 -12.67
C CYS A 119 -7.06 6.66 -13.29
N GLY A 120 -5.84 6.86 -12.79
CA GLY A 120 -4.63 6.13 -13.18
C GLY A 120 -4.37 4.91 -12.30
N ILE A 121 -3.33 4.15 -12.64
CA ILE A 121 -2.89 2.96 -11.90
C ILE A 121 -1.45 3.15 -11.42
N ASP A 122 -1.22 2.88 -10.13
CA ASP A 122 0.11 2.66 -9.58
C ASP A 122 0.47 1.19 -9.78
N THR A 123 1.36 0.91 -10.73
CA THR A 123 1.72 -0.48 -11.07
C THR A 123 2.62 -1.15 -10.03
N LYS A 124 3.13 -0.41 -9.05
CA LYS A 124 3.95 -0.97 -7.95
C LYS A 124 3.08 -1.36 -6.76
N ARG A 125 2.03 -0.56 -6.49
CA ARG A 125 1.09 -0.81 -5.38
C ARG A 125 -0.20 -1.51 -5.82
N PHE A 126 -0.46 -1.58 -7.12
CA PHE A 126 -1.71 -2.08 -7.71
C PHE A 126 -2.95 -1.32 -7.22
N GLU A 127 -2.81 0.00 -7.08
CA GLU A 127 -3.85 0.91 -6.58
C GLU A 127 -4.28 1.92 -7.65
N CYS A 128 -5.52 2.42 -7.55
CA CYS A 128 -5.97 3.53 -8.36
C CYS A 128 -5.48 4.85 -7.76
N VAL A 129 -4.83 5.67 -8.58
CA VAL A 129 -4.17 6.93 -8.17
C VAL A 129 -4.35 8.02 -9.22
N ALA A 130 -4.17 9.28 -8.84
CA ALA A 130 -4.07 10.37 -9.80
C ALA A 130 -2.67 10.36 -10.43
N THR A 131 -2.59 10.24 -11.76
CA THR A 131 -1.31 10.13 -12.49
C THR A 131 -1.02 11.33 -13.38
N SER A 132 -2.02 12.18 -13.61
CA SER A 132 -1.94 13.27 -14.56
C SER A 132 -2.85 14.44 -14.16
N LEU A 133 -2.55 15.60 -14.73
CA LEU A 133 -3.40 16.79 -14.63
C LEU A 133 -4.84 16.48 -15.10
N GLU A 134 -4.99 15.76 -16.22
CA GLU A 134 -6.29 15.39 -16.78
C GLU A 134 -7.13 14.56 -15.81
N ASP A 135 -6.51 13.60 -15.09
CA ASP A 135 -7.20 12.80 -14.09
C ASP A 135 -7.82 13.69 -12.98
N CYS A 136 -7.10 14.74 -12.57
CA CYS A 136 -7.55 15.67 -11.53
C CYS A 136 -8.55 16.70 -12.04
N GLU A 137 -8.33 17.30 -13.22
CA GLU A 137 -9.21 18.30 -13.81
C GLU A 137 -10.63 17.77 -14.06
N GLY A 138 -10.75 16.49 -14.41
CA GLY A 138 -12.04 15.83 -14.59
C GLY A 138 -12.81 15.54 -13.30
N SER A 139 -12.22 15.75 -12.12
CA SER A 139 -12.77 15.31 -10.83
C SER A 139 -13.64 16.36 -10.14
N GLU A 140 -14.57 15.90 -9.29
CA GLU A 140 -15.33 16.79 -8.41
C GLU A 140 -14.43 17.54 -7.41
N ALA A 141 -13.36 16.90 -6.93
CA ALA A 141 -12.38 17.51 -6.04
C ALA A 141 -11.71 18.74 -6.68
N CYS A 142 -11.39 18.72 -7.98
CA CYS A 142 -10.89 19.91 -8.66
C CYS A 142 -11.97 21.00 -8.74
N GLN A 143 -13.19 20.64 -9.18
CA GLN A 143 -14.27 21.61 -9.39
C GLN A 143 -14.72 22.31 -8.11
N LYS A 144 -14.80 21.59 -7.00
CA LYS A 144 -15.35 22.08 -5.73
C LYS A 144 -14.28 22.53 -4.74
N GLU A 145 -13.11 21.87 -4.74
CA GLU A 145 -12.07 22.06 -3.72
C GLU A 145 -10.75 22.61 -4.30
N GLN A 146 -10.71 22.89 -5.61
CA GLN A 146 -9.52 23.37 -6.32
C GLN A 146 -8.33 22.39 -6.30
N LYS A 147 -8.59 21.10 -6.01
CA LYS A 147 -7.61 20.01 -6.03
C LYS A 147 -7.36 19.51 -7.45
N CYS A 148 -6.66 20.31 -8.25
CA CYS A 148 -6.49 20.06 -9.68
C CYS A 148 -5.10 19.56 -10.07
N GLN A 149 -4.13 19.52 -9.15
CA GLN A 149 -2.76 19.09 -9.44
C GLN A 149 -2.56 17.63 -9.04
N ALA A 150 -2.04 16.78 -9.92
CA ALA A 150 -1.60 15.44 -9.52
C ALA A 150 -0.25 15.53 -8.79
N GLU A 151 -0.20 14.98 -7.58
CA GLU A 151 1.00 14.89 -6.75
C GLU A 151 0.92 13.65 -5.85
N ASN A 152 1.98 12.83 -5.81
CA ASN A 152 2.05 11.61 -4.99
C ASN A 152 0.86 10.66 -5.11
N GLY A 153 0.28 10.55 -6.32
CA GLY A 153 -0.87 9.70 -6.58
C GLY A 153 -2.21 10.27 -6.13
N GLN A 154 -2.26 11.53 -5.73
CA GLN A 154 -3.47 12.22 -5.29
C GLN A 154 -3.67 13.54 -6.03
N CYS A 155 -4.90 14.02 -6.05
CA CYS A 155 -5.19 15.37 -6.49
C CYS A 155 -5.07 16.34 -5.31
N VAL A 156 -4.23 17.37 -5.48
CA VAL A 156 -3.92 18.38 -4.48
C VAL A 156 -4.23 19.78 -5.00
N ILE A 157 -4.38 20.74 -4.09
CA ILE A 157 -4.61 22.14 -4.47
C ILE A 157 -3.42 22.71 -5.25
N LEU A 158 -3.66 23.69 -6.11
CA LEU A 158 -2.59 24.42 -6.79
C LEU A 158 -1.90 25.39 -5.83
N ASP A 159 -0.61 25.66 -6.05
CA ASP A 159 0.14 26.68 -5.29
C ASP A 159 -0.53 28.06 -5.35
N SER A 160 -1.16 28.38 -6.49
CA SER A 160 -1.88 29.64 -6.70
C SER A 160 -3.03 29.81 -5.71
N VAL A 161 -3.71 28.73 -5.30
CA VAL A 161 -4.81 28.77 -4.33
C VAL A 161 -4.34 29.37 -3.00
N CYS A 162 -3.15 28.96 -2.53
CA CYS A 162 -2.59 29.55 -1.33
C CYS A 162 -2.13 30.98 -1.56
N LYS A 163 -1.49 31.30 -2.69
CA LYS A 163 -0.96 32.65 -2.95
C LYS A 163 -2.04 33.73 -3.15
N THR A 164 -3.15 33.39 -3.78
CA THR A 164 -4.23 34.36 -4.09
C THR A 164 -5.42 34.25 -3.16
N GLY A 165 -5.44 33.25 -2.27
CA GLY A 165 -6.53 33.01 -1.34
C GLY A 165 -6.60 34.04 -0.20
N GLU A 166 -7.81 34.18 0.36
CA GLU A 166 -8.05 35.04 1.52
C GLU A 166 -7.17 34.67 2.73
N SER A 167 -6.85 33.39 2.90
CA SER A 167 -5.95 32.89 3.95
C SER A 167 -4.56 33.51 3.87
N CYS A 168 -4.02 33.70 2.67
CA CYS A 168 -2.74 34.38 2.48
C CYS A 168 -2.85 35.87 2.77
N LYS A 169 -3.87 36.52 2.21
CA LYS A 169 -4.08 37.96 2.41
C LYS A 169 -4.29 38.32 3.89
N LYS A 170 -5.10 37.54 4.62
CA LYS A 170 -5.45 37.81 6.01
C LYS A 170 -4.43 37.27 7.00
N GLU A 171 -4.07 36.00 6.88
CA GLU A 171 -3.27 35.27 7.88
C GLU A 171 -1.83 34.99 7.44
N GLY A 172 -1.44 35.34 6.21
CA GLY A 172 -0.09 35.06 5.69
C GLY A 172 0.16 33.60 5.34
N LEU A 173 -0.89 32.79 5.17
CA LEU A 173 -0.79 31.39 4.77
C LEU A 173 -0.67 31.26 3.25
N CYS A 174 0.48 31.67 2.71
CA CYS A 174 0.68 31.84 1.26
C CYS A 174 1.39 30.67 0.57
N SER A 175 1.96 29.74 1.34
CA SER A 175 2.69 28.60 0.82
C SER A 175 1.86 27.32 0.94
N ARG A 176 1.99 26.40 -0.01
CA ARG A 176 1.24 25.13 -0.03
C ARG A 176 2.10 23.98 0.46
N ARG A 177 1.51 23.12 1.28
CA ARG A 177 1.99 21.77 1.56
C ARG A 177 0.82 20.82 1.38
N GLU A 178 0.91 19.95 0.36
CA GLU A 178 -0.19 19.07 -0.04
C GLU A 178 -1.50 19.86 -0.27
N ASN A 179 -2.47 19.71 0.63
CA ASN A 179 -3.79 20.36 0.60
C ASN A 179 -3.96 21.49 1.62
N THR A 180 -2.88 21.89 2.29
CA THR A 180 -2.91 22.92 3.35
C THR A 180 -2.08 24.13 2.96
N CYS A 181 -2.66 25.31 3.16
CA CYS A 181 -1.93 26.57 3.09
C CYS A 181 -1.30 26.91 4.44
N TYR A 182 -0.05 27.33 4.43
CA TYR A 182 0.73 27.64 5.63
C TYR A 182 1.70 28.80 5.37
N ALA A 183 2.23 29.38 6.45
CA ALA A 183 3.32 30.37 6.39
C ALA A 183 4.66 29.63 6.40
N ALA A 184 5.34 29.54 5.25
CA ALA A 184 6.62 28.85 5.14
C ALA A 184 7.79 29.74 5.56
N LYS A 185 7.64 31.05 5.37
CA LYS A 185 8.71 32.03 5.53
C LYS A 185 8.13 33.38 5.94
N ASN A 186 8.97 34.25 6.49
CA ASN A 186 8.54 35.55 7.01
C ASN A 186 7.88 36.42 5.93
N GLU A 187 8.30 36.30 4.67
CA GLU A 187 7.71 37.05 3.55
C GLU A 187 6.23 36.74 3.36
N ASP A 188 5.80 35.49 3.62
CA ASP A 188 4.38 35.12 3.55
C ASP A 188 3.57 35.91 4.60
N CYS A 189 4.14 36.09 5.80
CA CYS A 189 3.54 36.84 6.90
C CYS A 189 3.57 38.35 6.68
N GLN A 190 4.67 38.89 6.14
CA GLN A 190 4.89 40.33 6.01
C GLN A 190 3.85 41.03 5.12
N SER A 191 3.32 40.34 4.11
CA SER A 191 2.27 40.88 3.25
C SER A 191 0.86 40.87 3.88
N SER A 192 0.67 40.13 4.98
CA SER A 192 -0.65 39.83 5.54
C SER A 192 -1.26 40.98 6.37
N GLU A 193 -2.59 40.97 6.50
CA GLU A 193 -3.31 41.85 7.43
C GLU A 193 -2.94 41.55 8.90
N ALA A 194 -2.72 40.28 9.26
CA ALA A 194 -2.27 39.89 10.61
C ALA A 194 -0.92 40.53 10.98
N CYS A 195 0.01 40.68 10.04
CA CYS A 195 1.24 41.43 10.32
C CYS A 195 0.96 42.93 10.52
N LYS A 196 0.17 43.55 9.64
CA LYS A 196 -0.14 45.00 9.69
C LYS A 196 -0.92 45.40 10.95
N ASN A 197 -1.85 44.56 11.38
CA ASN A 197 -2.82 44.90 12.44
C ASN A 197 -2.45 44.28 13.80
N GLU A 198 -1.80 43.12 13.80
CA GLU A 198 -1.53 42.33 15.02
C GLU A 198 -0.04 42.12 15.31
N ASN A 199 0.86 42.63 14.45
CA ASN A 199 2.31 42.43 14.51
C ASN A 199 2.75 40.96 14.39
N ARG A 200 1.92 40.09 13.80
CA ARG A 200 2.26 38.69 13.54
C ARG A 200 3.04 38.55 12.23
N CYS A 201 4.31 38.95 12.23
CA CYS A 201 5.13 39.07 11.02
C CYS A 201 6.19 37.96 10.84
N THR A 202 6.26 36.99 11.75
CA THR A 202 7.26 35.91 11.72
C THR A 202 6.58 34.58 11.44
N ALA A 203 7.09 33.80 10.48
CA ALA A 203 6.61 32.45 10.23
C ALA A 203 7.19 31.47 11.24
N SER A 204 6.32 30.77 11.97
CA SER A 204 6.72 29.75 12.94
C SER A 204 5.62 28.69 13.06
N GLY A 205 6.01 27.41 13.04
CA GLY A 205 5.06 26.29 13.09
C GLY A 205 4.00 26.31 11.97
N GLY A 206 4.34 26.91 10.82
CA GLY A 206 3.43 27.07 9.68
C GLY A 206 2.37 28.16 9.84
N LYS A 207 2.49 29.02 10.86
CA LYS A 207 1.59 30.16 11.11
C LYS A 207 2.38 31.44 11.28
N CYS A 208 1.71 32.56 11.11
CA CYS A 208 2.29 33.86 11.44
C CYS A 208 2.14 34.15 12.95
N THR A 209 3.25 34.46 13.60
CA THR A 209 3.36 34.80 15.02
C THR A 209 4.06 36.14 15.19
N LYS A 210 3.93 36.75 16.39
CA LYS A 210 4.77 37.88 16.76
C LYS A 210 6.24 37.43 16.83
N TYR A 211 7.17 38.36 16.68
CA TYR A 211 8.58 38.09 16.93
C TYR A 211 8.74 37.52 18.35
N ILE A 212 9.25 36.30 18.43
CA ILE A 212 9.70 35.71 19.69
C ILE A 212 11.22 35.84 19.65
N PRO A 213 11.83 36.71 20.47
CA PRO A 213 13.28 36.72 20.62
C PRO A 213 13.72 35.30 20.98
N PRO A 214 14.84 34.78 20.42
CA PRO A 214 15.39 33.53 20.91
C PRO A 214 15.58 33.67 22.42
N GLU A 215 15.09 32.70 23.20
CA GLU A 215 15.35 32.71 24.64
C GLU A 215 16.86 32.84 24.85
N PRO A 216 17.32 33.69 25.78
CA PRO A 216 18.73 33.75 26.09
C PRO A 216 19.13 32.35 26.54
N SER A 217 19.87 31.65 25.68
CA SER A 217 20.59 30.44 26.04
C SER A 217 21.29 30.73 27.36
N GLU A 218 21.04 29.91 28.37
CA GLU A 218 21.67 29.95 29.68
C GLU A 218 23.20 29.93 29.53
N ALA A 219 23.79 31.09 29.30
CA ALA A 219 25.18 31.36 29.57
C ALA A 219 25.27 31.55 31.07
N ASN A 220 25.59 30.47 31.79
CA ASN A 220 26.53 30.45 32.92
C ASN A 220 26.40 29.12 33.68
N GLY A 221 27.19 28.14 33.26
CA GLY A 221 27.57 26.97 34.06
C GLY A 221 29.08 27.01 34.28
N GLU A 222 29.44 27.59 35.41
CA GLU A 222 30.76 27.76 35.99
C GLU A 222 31.75 26.60 35.71
N GLN A 223 32.88 26.92 35.07
CA GLN A 223 34.09 26.10 35.19
C GLN A 223 34.63 26.25 36.60
N THR A 224 34.31 25.30 37.48
CA THR A 224 35.07 25.08 38.72
C THR A 224 36.00 23.89 38.52
N SER A 225 37.27 24.22 38.29
CA SER A 225 38.40 23.31 38.42
C SER A 225 38.58 22.92 39.88
N THR A 226 38.30 21.66 40.21
CA THR A 226 38.91 20.99 41.37
C THR A 226 39.73 19.83 40.85
N GLU A 227 41.05 19.98 41.00
CA GLU A 227 42.04 18.91 40.91
C GLU A 227 41.65 17.77 41.86
N THR A 228 41.78 16.52 41.43
CA THR A 228 42.46 15.42 42.18
C THR A 228 42.46 14.12 41.38
N SER A 229 43.68 13.61 41.17
CA SER A 229 44.09 12.20 41.04
C SER A 229 43.71 11.38 39.80
N SER A 230 44.71 11.22 38.93
CA SER A 230 45.35 9.94 38.58
C SER A 230 44.47 8.69 38.51
N GLU A 231 44.30 8.10 37.32
CA GLU A 231 44.95 6.83 36.94
C GLU A 231 44.51 6.32 35.55
N GLN A 232 45.54 6.01 34.75
CA GLN A 232 45.69 4.90 33.79
C GLN A 232 45.04 4.93 32.38
N ILE A 233 46.00 4.95 31.45
CA ILE A 233 46.02 4.65 30.03
C ILE A 233 45.66 3.18 29.77
N THR A 234 44.80 2.89 28.80
CA THR A 234 45.02 1.77 27.86
C THR A 234 44.49 2.14 26.47
N GLU A 235 45.25 1.68 25.49
CA GLU A 235 45.23 2.02 24.06
C GLU A 235 44.20 1.20 23.26
N GLY A 236 43.81 1.72 22.09
CA GLY A 236 43.78 0.90 20.87
C GLY A 236 42.46 0.71 20.10
N GLY A 237 42.54 0.94 18.78
CA GLY A 237 41.70 0.28 17.75
C GLY A 237 40.65 1.18 17.08
N GLN A 238 41.01 2.04 16.13
CA GLN A 238 41.03 1.81 14.67
C GLN A 238 39.69 1.44 14.00
N GLU A 239 39.28 2.39 13.14
CA GLU A 239 38.52 2.30 11.90
C GLU A 239 38.34 0.92 11.27
N GLN A 240 37.13 0.66 10.77
CA GLN A 240 36.91 0.03 9.46
C GLN A 240 35.49 0.30 8.94
N LEU A 241 35.39 1.07 7.85
CA LEU A 241 34.28 1.05 6.90
C LEU A 241 34.40 -0.21 6.02
N PRO A 242 33.29 -0.90 5.67
CA PRO A 242 33.31 -1.88 4.58
C PRO A 242 32.99 -1.26 3.22
N GLU A 243 33.70 -1.79 2.24
CA GLU A 243 33.90 -1.38 0.85
C GLU A 243 32.70 -1.60 -0.10
N GLU A 244 32.74 -0.84 -1.18
CA GLU A 244 31.87 -0.87 -2.35
C GLU A 244 32.00 -2.17 -3.16
N VAL A 245 30.88 -2.66 -3.69
CA VAL A 245 30.80 -3.82 -4.58
C VAL A 245 30.83 -3.33 -6.04
N PRO A 246 31.70 -3.88 -6.92
CA PRO A 246 31.75 -3.48 -8.32
C PRO A 246 30.69 -4.18 -9.18
N GLU A 247 30.09 -3.40 -10.08
CA GLU A 247 29.23 -3.81 -11.19
C GLU A 247 30.01 -4.67 -12.20
N GLN A 248 29.40 -5.77 -12.65
CA GLN A 248 29.87 -6.53 -13.80
C GLN A 248 28.90 -6.36 -14.96
N ASP A 249 29.39 -5.69 -16.00
CA ASP A 249 28.87 -5.70 -17.36
C ASP A 249 28.92 -7.12 -17.95
N GLY A 250 27.82 -7.54 -18.56
CA GLY A 250 27.70 -8.81 -19.27
C GLY A 250 26.67 -8.72 -20.39
N GLY A 251 27.05 -8.08 -21.50
CA GLY A 251 26.32 -8.15 -22.75
C GLY A 251 26.53 -9.48 -23.46
N ALA A 252 25.45 -10.05 -23.99
CA ALA A 252 25.48 -11.01 -25.08
C ALA A 252 24.19 -10.86 -25.91
N GLY A 253 24.34 -10.41 -27.15
CA GLY A 253 23.30 -10.54 -28.17
C GLY A 253 23.25 -11.97 -28.71
N PHE A 254 22.09 -12.36 -29.23
CA PHE A 254 21.96 -13.39 -30.25
C PHE A 254 20.83 -12.99 -31.19
N GLU A 255 21.20 -12.91 -32.47
CA GLU A 255 20.31 -12.95 -33.64
C GLU A 255 19.86 -14.40 -33.90
N ASP A 256 18.82 -14.51 -34.74
CA ASP A 256 18.05 -15.67 -35.24
C ASP A 256 16.82 -16.15 -34.42
#